data_AF-A0A9W6JJE0-F1
#
_entry.id   AF-A0A9W6JJE0-F1
#
_cell.length_a   1.000
_cell.length_b   1.000
_cell.length_c   1.000
_cell.angle_alpha   90.00
_cell.angle_beta   90.00
_cell.angle_gamma   90.00
#
_symmetry.space_group_name_H-M   'P 1'
#
loop_
_entity.id
_entity.type
_entity.pdbx_description
1 polymer ?
#
loop_
_entity_poly.entity_id
_entity_poly.type
_entity_poly.pdbx_seq_one_letter_code
_entity_poly.pdbx_strand_id
1 'polypeptide(L)'
;MNRGREVLEARQVAIYFAAIVLGGLAGMALGGAEALEAAINPALALMLFVTFLQVPLVELGAALRNGRFLAALLSVNFVAVPLLAFGLVQLLPDDPLLRLGVLFVLLTPCIDYVVTFAHLGAGATPDCCWPRPRSC
;
A
#
# COMPACT_ATOMS: atom_id res chain seq x y z
N MET A 1 -17.66 -21.34 5.75
CA MET A 1 -17.40 -19.89 5.91
C MET A 1 -16.32 -19.35 4.94
N ASN A 2 -16.13 -19.96 3.75
CA ASN A 2 -15.09 -19.54 2.78
C ASN A 2 -15.67 -18.90 1.50
N ARG A 3 -16.88 -19.30 1.09
CA ARG A 3 -17.49 -18.87 -0.18
C ARG A 3 -17.79 -17.37 -0.26
N GLY A 4 -18.09 -16.74 0.88
CA GLY A 4 -18.30 -15.29 0.94
C GLY A 4 -17.01 -14.48 0.75
N ARG A 5 -15.86 -15.00 1.21
CA ARG A 5 -14.56 -14.33 1.05
C ARG A 5 -14.10 -14.39 -0.40
N GLU A 6 -14.24 -15.54 -1.05
CA GLU A 6 -13.90 -15.73 -2.48
C GLU A 6 -14.73 -14.82 -3.41
N VAL A 7 -16.02 -14.63 -3.11
CA VAL A 7 -16.88 -13.72 -3.89
C VAL A 7 -16.50 -12.25 -3.65
N LEU A 8 -16.11 -11.89 -2.43
CA LEU A 8 -15.68 -10.54 -2.08
C LEU A 8 -14.31 -10.21 -2.71
N GLU A 9 -13.36 -11.15 -2.70
CA GLU A 9 -12.06 -11.02 -3.35
C GLU A 9 -12.19 -10.87 -4.87
N ALA A 10 -13.05 -11.67 -5.51
CA ALA A 10 -13.31 -11.58 -6.95
C ALA A 10 -13.97 -10.24 -7.36
N ARG A 11 -14.73 -9.61 -6.46
CA ARG A 11 -15.38 -8.31 -6.68
C ARG A 11 -14.69 -7.14 -5.98
N GLN A 12 -13.55 -7.37 -5.35
CA GLN A 12 -12.85 -6.38 -4.51
C GLN A 12 -12.57 -5.11 -5.30
N VAL A 13 -12.08 -5.26 -6.54
CA VAL A 13 -11.81 -4.15 -7.46
C VAL A 13 -13.10 -3.37 -7.77
N ALA A 14 -14.20 -4.06 -8.06
CA ALA A 14 -15.47 -3.43 -8.39
C ALA A 14 -16.09 -2.71 -7.19
N ILE A 15 -15.96 -3.27 -5.98
CA ILE A 15 -16.45 -2.66 -4.74
C ILE A 15 -15.65 -1.39 -4.42
N TYR A 16 -14.31 -1.44 -4.52
CA TYR A 16 -13.47 -0.25 -4.31
C TYR A 16 -13.77 0.84 -5.33
N PHE A 17 -13.92 0.47 -6.60
CA PHE A 17 -14.24 1.44 -7.66
C PHE A 17 -15.59 2.10 -7.41
N ALA A 18 -16.62 1.32 -7.07
CA ALA A 18 -17.94 1.84 -6.72
C ALA A 18 -17.89 2.77 -5.50
N ALA A 19 -17.10 2.42 -4.47
CA ALA A 19 -16.94 3.25 -3.27
C ALA A 19 -16.28 4.60 -3.60
N ILE A 20 -15.24 4.62 -4.45
CA ILE A 20 -14.57 5.86 -4.89
C ILE A 20 -15.54 6.75 -5.66
N VAL A 21 -16.29 6.18 -6.61
CA VAL A 21 -17.26 6.93 -7.41
C VAL A 21 -18.36 7.51 -6.53
N LEU A 22 -18.93 6.70 -5.63
CA LEU A 22 -19.95 7.17 -4.69
C LEU A 22 -19.42 8.25 -3.75
N GLY A 23 -18.19 8.10 -3.24
CA GLY A 23 -17.54 9.10 -2.39
C GLY A 23 -17.34 10.43 -3.12
N GLY A 24 -16.87 10.39 -4.38
CA GLY A 24 -16.71 11.58 -5.22
C GLY A 24 -18.04 12.28 -5.50
N LEU A 25 -19.08 11.53 -5.89
CA LEU A 25 -20.42 12.07 -6.12
C LEU A 25 -21.03 12.66 -4.84
N ALA A 26 -20.89 11.98 -3.71
CA ALA A 26 -21.35 12.47 -2.42
C ALA A 26 -20.64 13.77 -2.01
N GLY A 27 -19.32 13.86 -2.22
CA GLY A 27 -18.53 15.06 -1.94
C GLY A 27 -18.91 16.26 -2.81
N MET A 28 -19.37 16.04 -4.05
CA MET A 28 -19.86 17.11 -4.92
C MET A 28 -21.32 17.51 -4.63
N ALA A 29 -22.14 16.58 -4.14
CA ALA A 29 -23.58 16.79 -3.93
C ALA A 29 -23.92 17.34 -2.52
N LEU A 30 -23.12 17.02 -1.51
CA LEU A 30 -23.35 17.45 -0.12
C LEU A 30 -22.49 18.69 0.19
N GLY A 31 -23.10 19.87 0.20
CA GLY A 31 -22.48 21.06 0.81
C GLY A 31 -22.32 20.83 2.32
N GLY A 32 -21.09 20.82 2.84
CA GLY A 32 -20.81 20.53 4.26
C GLY A 32 -19.76 19.43 4.50
N ALA A 33 -18.98 19.05 3.49
CA ALA A 33 -17.91 18.05 3.60
C ALA A 33 -16.82 18.39 4.63
N GLU A 34 -16.70 19.63 5.08
CA GLU A 34 -15.69 20.04 6.08
C GLU A 34 -15.89 19.35 7.45
N ALA A 35 -17.13 19.03 7.83
CA ALA A 35 -17.39 18.23 9.03
C ALA A 35 -16.87 16.79 8.89
N LEU A 36 -16.84 16.27 7.65
CA LEU A 36 -16.33 14.94 7.35
C LEU A 36 -14.80 14.93 7.29
N GLU A 37 -14.17 16.06 6.94
CA GLU A 37 -12.72 16.24 6.99
C GLU A 37 -12.16 15.98 8.40
N ALA A 38 -12.85 16.46 9.43
CA ALA A 38 -12.50 16.19 10.83
C ALA A 38 -12.58 14.70 11.20
N ALA A 39 -13.40 13.91 10.51
CA ALA A 39 -13.52 12.46 10.71
C ALA A 39 -12.44 11.66 9.95
N ILE A 40 -11.76 12.25 8.96
CA ILE A 40 -10.66 11.60 8.22
C ILE A 40 -9.50 11.28 9.16
N ASN A 41 -9.08 12.25 9.96
CA ASN A 41 -7.93 12.10 10.86
C ASN A 41 -8.10 10.95 11.89
N PRO A 42 -9.23 10.81 12.62
CA PRO A 42 -9.45 9.68 13.51
C PRO A 42 -9.64 8.35 12.76
N ALA A 43 -10.24 8.36 11.56
CA ALA A 43 -10.35 7.15 10.74
C ALA A 43 -8.97 6.65 10.29
N LEU A 44 -8.07 7.55 9.87
CA LEU A 44 -6.68 7.24 9.55
C LEU A 44 -5.93 6.74 10.78
N ALA A 45 -6.12 7.38 11.95
CA ALA A 45 -5.52 6.93 13.20
C ALA A 45 -5.96 5.51 13.57
N LEU A 46 -7.26 5.21 13.43
CA LEU A 46 -7.81 3.87 13.69
C LEU A 46 -7.26 2.85 12.68
N MET A 47 -7.25 3.18 11.39
CA MET A 47 -6.70 2.33 10.34
C MET A 47 -5.23 2.00 10.65
N LEU A 48 -4.41 3.02 10.93
CA LEU A 48 -3.01 2.83 11.28
C LEU A 48 -2.84 2.00 12.55
N PHE A 49 -3.66 2.24 13.58
CA PHE A 49 -3.63 1.44 14.82
C PHE A 49 -3.91 -0.04 14.54
N VAL A 50 -4.92 -0.34 13.73
CA VAL A 50 -5.28 -1.70 13.32
C VAL A 50 -4.22 -2.32 12.40
N THR A 51 -3.60 -1.54 11.51
CA THR A 51 -2.48 -1.99 10.69
C THR A 51 -1.26 -2.32 11.57
N PHE A 52 -0.90 -1.45 12.52
CA PHE A 52 0.20 -1.71 13.44
C PHE A 52 -0.03 -2.92 14.35
N LEU A 53 -1.28 -3.20 14.74
CA LEU A 53 -1.64 -4.42 15.45
C LEU A 53 -1.46 -5.68 14.59
N GLN A 54 -1.69 -5.59 13.29
CA GLN A 54 -1.50 -6.69 12.35
C GLN A 54 -0.03 -6.87 11.95
N VAL A 55 0.79 -5.82 12.00
CA VAL A 55 2.21 -5.91 11.70
C VAL A 55 2.94 -6.61 12.85
N PRO A 56 3.51 -7.81 12.63
CA PRO A 56 4.31 -8.50 13.64
C PRO A 56 5.60 -7.70 13.90
N LEU A 57 5.58 -6.85 14.94
CA LEU A 57 6.72 -6.00 15.32
C LEU A 57 8.01 -6.80 15.57
N VAL A 58 7.88 -8.07 15.96
CA VAL A 58 8.99 -9.00 16.18
C VAL A 58 9.72 -9.33 14.87
N GLU A 59 9.00 -9.44 13.76
CA GLU A 59 9.58 -9.76 12.46
C GLU A 59 10.17 -8.53 11.78
N LEU A 60 9.62 -7.33 12.05
CA LEU A 60 10.20 -6.05 11.60
C LEU A 60 11.61 -5.85 12.17
N GLY A 61 11.84 -6.18 13.44
CA GLY A 61 13.17 -6.12 14.06
C GLY A 61 14.19 -7.09 13.43
N ALA A 62 13.74 -8.28 13.02
CA ALA A 62 14.59 -9.25 12.32
C ALA A 62 14.93 -8.79 10.89
N ALA A 63 13.97 -8.19 10.18
CA ALA A 63 14.18 -7.65 8.83
C ALA A 63 15.17 -6.47 8.81
N LEU A 64 15.11 -5.59 9.82
CA LEU A 64 16.06 -4.47 9.97
C LEU A 64 17.49 -4.93 10.25
N ARG A 65 17.67 -6.11 10.83
CA ARG A 65 18.99 -6.70 11.11
C ARG A 65 19.69 -7.24 9.86
N ASN A 66 18.94 -7.43 8.76
CA ASN A 66 19.48 -7.80 7.45
C ASN A 66 19.90 -6.56 6.65
N GLY A 67 21.14 -6.10 6.85
CA GLY A 67 21.68 -4.90 6.19
C GLY A 67 21.60 -4.88 4.66
N ARG A 68 21.67 -6.05 4.00
CA ARG A 68 21.45 -6.16 2.53
C ARG A 68 20.02 -5.80 2.12
N PHE A 69 19.03 -6.23 2.90
CA PHE A 69 17.63 -5.89 2.66
C PHE A 69 17.39 -4.40 2.90
N LEU A 70 17.94 -3.87 4.00
CA LEU A 70 17.84 -2.45 4.32
C LEU A 70 18.50 -1.57 3.23
N ALA A 71 19.64 -2.00 2.69
CA ALA A 71 20.31 -1.29 1.59
C ALA A 71 19.51 -1.34 0.27
N ALA A 72 18.90 -2.49 -0.07
CA ALA A 72 18.00 -2.60 -1.22
C ALA A 72 16.77 -1.70 -1.06
N LEU A 73 16.19 -1.67 0.15
CA LEU A 73 15.06 -0.82 0.49
C LEU A 73 15.40 0.67 0.36
N LEU A 74 16.53 1.09 0.94
CA LEU A 74 17.01 2.47 0.85
C LEU A 74 17.30 2.87 -0.59
N SER A 75 17.97 2.01 -1.37
CA SER A 75 18.30 2.34 -2.76
C SER A 75 17.06 2.46 -3.64
N VAL A 76 16.07 1.58 -3.49
CA VAL A 76 14.81 1.72 -4.22
C VAL A 76 14.10 3.02 -3.81
N ASN A 77 14.02 3.32 -2.52
CA ASN A 77 13.24 4.46 -2.07
C ASN A 77 13.91 5.83 -2.28
N PHE A 78 15.23 5.92 -2.10
CA PHE A 78 15.98 7.16 -2.24
C PHE A 78 16.61 7.36 -3.62
N VAL A 79 16.68 6.32 -4.46
CA VAL A 79 17.27 6.43 -5.80
C VAL A 79 16.23 6.10 -6.86
N ALA A 80 15.69 4.87 -6.87
CA ALA A 80 14.83 4.43 -7.97
C ALA A 80 13.54 5.25 -8.05
N VAL A 81 12.80 5.37 -6.94
CA VAL A 81 11.54 6.13 -6.85
C VAL A 81 11.71 7.60 -7.24
N PRO A 82 12.66 8.38 -6.66
CA PRO A 82 12.83 9.78 -7.02
C PRO A 82 13.35 9.96 -8.45
N LEU A 83 14.16 9.04 -8.99
CA LEU A 83 14.58 9.09 -10.39
C LEU A 83 13.38 8.88 -11.34
N LEU A 84 12.50 7.94 -10.99
CA LEU A 84 11.27 7.66 -11.72
C LEU A 84 10.29 8.84 -11.63
N ALA A 85 10.14 9.42 -10.45
CA ALA A 85 9.37 10.64 -10.22
C ALA A 85 9.93 11.82 -11.02
N PHE A 86 11.25 12.00 -11.05
CA PHE A 86 11.90 13.03 -11.86
C PHE A 86 11.60 12.87 -13.35
N GLY A 87 11.63 11.64 -13.86
CA GLY A 87 11.24 11.34 -15.25
C GLY A 87 9.78 11.67 -15.56
N LEU A 88 8.85 11.32 -14.65
CA LEU A 88 7.41 11.59 -14.84
C LEU A 88 7.06 13.07 -14.69
N VAL A 89 7.71 13.80 -13.79
CA VAL A 89 7.44 15.22 -13.53
C VAL A 89 7.69 16.08 -14.77
N GLN A 90 8.65 15.70 -15.62
CA GLN A 90 8.92 16.39 -16.89
C GLN A 90 7.78 16.23 -17.91
N LEU A 91 6.95 15.20 -17.77
CA LEU A 91 5.76 14.98 -18.59
C LEU A 91 4.49 15.62 -18.00
N LEU A 92 4.58 16.18 -16.78
CA LEU A 92 3.45 16.67 -16.02
C LEU A 92 3.22 18.18 -16.28
N PRO A 93 1.96 18.63 -16.41
CA PRO A 93 1.63 20.06 -16.55
C PRO A 93 2.23 20.90 -15.43
N ASP A 94 2.49 22.19 -15.70
CA ASP A 94 3.12 23.14 -14.77
C ASP A 94 2.22 23.59 -13.60
N ASP A 95 1.17 22.83 -13.27
CA ASP A 95 0.33 23.09 -12.10
C ASP A 95 1.06 22.65 -10.82
N PRO A 96 1.47 23.58 -9.94
CA PRO A 96 2.28 23.28 -8.78
C PRO A 96 1.54 22.37 -7.78
N LEU A 97 0.22 22.50 -7.69
CA LEU A 97 -0.61 21.71 -6.76
C LEU A 97 -0.74 20.25 -7.22
N LEU A 98 -0.88 20.02 -8.53
CA LEU A 98 -0.97 18.68 -9.10
C LEU A 98 0.38 17.96 -9.01
N ARG A 99 1.48 18.69 -9.29
CA ARG A 99 2.84 18.18 -9.15
C ARG A 99 3.15 17.78 -7.71
N LEU A 100 2.75 18.59 -6.73
CA LEU A 100 2.91 18.28 -5.30
C LEU A 100 2.16 16.99 -4.91
N GLY A 101 0.91 16.85 -5.35
CA GLY A 101 0.11 15.64 -5.08
C GLY A 101 0.72 14.38 -5.69
N VAL A 102 1.16 14.44 -6.96
CA VAL A 102 1.81 13.31 -7.62
C VAL A 102 3.13 12.94 -6.94
N LEU A 103 3.94 13.93 -6.55
CA LEU A 103 5.15 13.66 -5.78
C LEU A 103 4.81 13.00 -4.44
N PHE A 104 3.81 13.47 -3.68
CA PHE A 104 3.43 12.85 -2.41
C PHE A 104 3.04 11.38 -2.58
N VAL A 105 2.29 11.04 -3.63
CA VAL A 105 1.85 9.65 -3.88
C VAL A 105 3.02 8.77 -4.36
N LEU A 106 3.92 9.29 -5.20
CA LEU A 106 5.07 8.50 -5.68
C LEU A 106 6.15 8.34 -4.60
N LEU A 107 6.42 9.39 -3.82
CA LEU A 107 7.53 9.42 -2.85
C LEU A 107 7.18 8.78 -1.51
N THR A 108 5.92 8.60 -1.16
CA THR A 108 5.57 7.92 0.10
C THR A 108 5.54 6.41 -0.13
N PRO A 109 6.63 5.66 0.19
CA PRO A 109 6.52 4.21 0.22
C PRO A 109 5.65 3.82 1.41
N CYS A 110 4.66 2.97 1.17
CA CYS A 110 3.97 2.31 2.27
C CYS A 110 4.89 1.21 2.83
N ILE A 111 5.04 1.12 4.15
CA ILE A 111 5.86 0.08 4.80
C ILE A 111 5.25 -1.33 4.61
N ASP A 112 3.95 -1.42 4.31
CA ASP A 112 3.22 -2.69 4.22
C ASP A 112 3.71 -3.63 3.10
N TYR A 113 4.06 -3.08 1.92
CA TYR A 113 4.49 -3.93 0.81
C TYR A 113 5.89 -4.53 1.04
N VAL A 114 6.79 -3.77 1.67
CA VAL A 114 8.19 -4.16 1.87
C VAL A 114 8.34 -5.21 2.95
N VAL A 115 7.51 -5.16 4.00
CA VAL A 115 7.43 -6.22 5.01
C VAL A 115 6.96 -7.52 4.37
N THR A 116 5.93 -7.45 3.50
CA THR A 116 5.45 -8.64 2.76
C THR A 116 6.55 -9.26 1.89
N PHE A 117 7.35 -8.45 1.18
CA PHE A 117 8.49 -8.96 0.42
C PHE A 117 9.66 -9.45 1.29
N ALA A 118 9.86 -8.90 2.49
CA ALA A 118 10.83 -9.41 3.45
C ALA A 118 10.48 -10.83 3.90
N HIS A 119 9.19 -11.11 4.16
CA HIS A 119 8.71 -12.46 4.49
C HIS A 119 8.95 -13.45 3.34
N LEU A 120 8.72 -13.03 2.10
CA LEU A 120 8.99 -13.86 0.93
C LEU A 120 10.50 -14.07 0.69
N GLY A 121 11.33 -13.06 0.97
CA GLY A 121 12.79 -13.11 0.77
C GLY A 121 13.57 -13.90 1.82
N ALA A 122 13.08 -13.97 3.06
CA ALA A 122 13.71 -14.75 4.14
C ALA A 122 13.48 -16.27 4.01
N GLY A 123 12.59 -16.71 3.10
CA GLY A 123 12.27 -18.12 2.84
C GLY A 123 13.16 -18.83 1.82
N ALA A 124 14.27 -18.23 1.37
CA ALA A 124 15.17 -18.84 0.38
C ALA A 124 16.14 -19.85 1.02
N THR A 125 15.59 -20.95 1.56
CA THR A 125 16.28 -22.24 1.54
C THR A 125 16.12 -22.86 0.17
N PRO A 126 17.20 -23.27 -0.53
CA PRO A 126 17.11 -23.96 -1.81
C PRO A 126 16.72 -25.42 -1.55
N ASP A 127 15.45 -25.67 -1.22
CA ASP A 127 14.80 -26.99 -1.24
C ASP A 127 13.30 -26.82 -0.94
N CYS A 128 12.47 -26.83 -1.98
CA CYS A 128 11.24 -27.64 -1.97
C CYS A 128 10.60 -27.64 -3.35
N CYS A 129 10.93 -28.69 -4.09
CA CYS A 129 10.03 -29.38 -4.99
C CYS A 129 8.58 -29.19 -4.52
N TRP A 130 7.79 -28.49 -5.34
CA TRP A 130 6.34 -28.46 -5.31
C TRP A 130 5.74 -29.85 -5.08
N PRO A 131 5.08 -30.13 -3.94
CA PRO A 131 4.05 -31.14 -3.90
C PRO A 131 2.72 -30.37 -3.96
N ARG A 132 2.05 -30.42 -5.10
CA ARG A 132 0.59 -30.34 -5.10
C ARG A 132 0.09 -31.74 -4.68
N PRO A 133 -0.63 -31.90 -3.56
CA PRO A 133 -1.53 -33.03 -3.45
C PRO A 133 -2.93 -32.51 -3.20
N ARG A 134 -3.73 -32.28 -4.26
CA ARG A 134 -5.21 -32.33 -4.19
C ARG A 134 -5.82 -32.63 -5.55
N SER A 135 -5.97 -33.93 -5.85
CA SER A 135 -7.11 -34.48 -6.60
C SER A 135 -7.02 -36.03 -6.67
N CYS A 136 -7.37 -36.68 -5.58
CA CYS A 136 -8.25 -37.87 -5.50
C CYS A 136 -8.88 -37.85 -4.11
#